data_AF-A0A5E4GK03-F1
#
_entry.id   AF-A0A5E4GK03-F1
#
_cell.length_a   1.000
_cell.length_b   1.000
_cell.length_c   1.000
_cell.angle_alpha   90.00
_cell.angle_beta   90.00
_cell.angle_gamma   90.00
#
_symmetry.space_group_name_H-M   'P 1'
#
loop_
_entity.id
_entity.type
_entity.pdbx_description
1 polymer ?
#
loop_
_entity_poly.entity_id
_entity_poly.type
_entity_poly.pdbx_seq_one_letter_code
_entity_poly.pdbx_strand_id
1 'polypeptide(L)'
;QPYQTPPTQHEDPSIKEILSQLLKKLDRYEQEVASLKQSQSVLEKSQSKCEVRLGQIATTLNRLERTQGQFPSQTEANPRNHDQVQAITTLRSGKVIDNKIGNSEITDKEEDEVMTESRHQLDK
;
A
#
# COMPACT_ATOMS: atom_id res chain seq x y z
N GLN A 1 -38.09 -77.79 -43.64
CA GLN A 1 -37.12 -77.13 -42.72
C GLN A 1 -37.74 -75.81 -42.27
N PRO A 2 -37.69 -75.43 -40.98
CA PRO A 2 -38.16 -74.11 -40.57
C PRO A 2 -37.17 -73.04 -41.06
N TYR A 3 -37.71 -71.91 -41.53
CA TYR A 3 -36.94 -70.77 -42.00
C TYR A 3 -36.11 -70.17 -40.86
N GLN A 4 -34.80 -70.01 -41.07
CA GLN A 4 -33.92 -69.21 -40.23
C GLN A 4 -34.05 -67.74 -40.63
N THR A 5 -34.35 -66.87 -39.67
CA THR A 5 -34.32 -65.42 -39.89
C THR A 5 -32.88 -64.97 -40.13
N PRO A 6 -32.62 -64.06 -41.09
CA PRO A 6 -31.28 -63.59 -41.39
C PRO A 6 -30.68 -62.83 -40.18
N PRO A 7 -29.35 -62.86 -40.00
CA PRO A 7 -28.70 -62.20 -38.88
C PRO A 7 -28.93 -60.69 -38.94
N THR A 8 -29.39 -60.12 -37.83
CA THR A 8 -29.49 -58.68 -37.59
C THR A 8 -28.12 -58.04 -37.84
N GLN A 9 -28.05 -57.18 -38.85
CA GLN A 9 -26.90 -56.32 -39.04
C GLN A 9 -26.83 -55.38 -37.84
N HIS A 10 -25.79 -55.53 -37.02
CA HIS A 10 -25.36 -54.46 -36.14
C HIS A 10 -24.89 -53.32 -37.06
N GLU A 11 -25.76 -52.33 -37.27
CA GLU A 11 -25.38 -51.14 -38.03
C GLU A 11 -24.29 -50.40 -37.27
N ASP A 12 -23.16 -50.18 -37.95
CA ASP A 12 -22.18 -49.17 -37.57
C ASP A 12 -22.92 -47.85 -37.28
N PRO A 13 -22.50 -47.06 -36.27
CA PRO A 13 -23.18 -45.82 -35.93
C PRO A 13 -23.35 -44.96 -37.18
N SER A 14 -24.61 -44.69 -37.54
CA SER A 14 -24.95 -43.91 -38.73
C SER A 14 -24.16 -42.60 -38.73
N ILE A 15 -23.60 -42.21 -39.88
CA ILE A 15 -22.78 -40.98 -40.01
C ILE A 15 -23.48 -39.75 -39.39
N LYS A 16 -24.82 -39.69 -39.48
CA LYS A 16 -25.63 -38.64 -38.84
C LYS A 16 -25.49 -38.60 -37.32
N GLU A 17 -25.41 -39.77 -36.67
CA GLU A 17 -25.22 -39.89 -35.23
C GLU A 17 -23.82 -39.43 -34.82
N ILE A 18 -22.79 -39.78 -35.59
CA ILE A 18 -21.42 -39.30 -35.35
C ILE A 18 -21.35 -37.76 -35.49
N LEU A 19 -21.97 -37.20 -36.52
CA LEU A 19 -22.04 -35.75 -36.73
C LEU A 19 -22.81 -35.06 -35.59
N SER A 20 -23.93 -35.63 -35.16
CA SER A 20 -24.72 -35.15 -34.02
C SER A 20 -23.89 -35.14 -32.73
N GLN A 21 -23.17 -36.23 -32.46
CA GLN A 21 -22.27 -36.31 -31.31
C GLN A 21 -21.13 -35.30 -31.39
N LEU A 22 -20.57 -35.05 -32.57
CA LEU A 22 -19.52 -34.05 -32.77
C LEU A 22 -20.03 -32.64 -32.48
N LEU A 23 -21.18 -32.26 -33.03
CA LEU A 23 -21.83 -30.97 -32.77
C LEU A 23 -22.08 -30.77 -31.27
N LYS A 24 -22.65 -31.79 -30.61
CA LYS A 24 -22.90 -31.75 -29.16
C LYS A 24 -21.63 -31.69 -28.32
N LYS A 25 -20.51 -32.20 -28.82
CA LYS A 25 -19.19 -32.05 -28.17
C LYS A 25 -18.64 -30.64 -28.37
N LEU A 26 -18.80 -30.06 -29.55
CA LEU A 26 -18.39 -28.68 -29.83
C LEU A 26 -19.14 -27.68 -28.95
N ASP A 27 -20.47 -27.79 -28.85
CA ASP A 27 -21.27 -26.91 -27.98
C ASP A 27 -20.83 -27.00 -26.51
N ARG A 28 -20.55 -28.22 -26.02
CA ARG A 28 -20.05 -28.42 -24.66
C ARG A 28 -18.66 -27.82 -24.46
N TYR A 29 -17.78 -27.95 -25.44
CA TYR A 29 -16.45 -27.36 -25.39
C TYR A 29 -16.53 -25.83 -25.35
N GLU A 30 -17.39 -25.22 -26.16
CA GLU A 30 -17.60 -23.77 -26.13
C GLU A 30 -18.12 -23.29 -24.77
N GLN A 31 -19.07 -24.00 -24.18
CA GLN A 31 -19.58 -23.70 -22.84
C GLN A 31 -18.49 -23.81 -21.77
N GLU A 32 -17.66 -24.85 -21.84
CA GLU A 32 -16.57 -25.06 -20.89
C GLU A 32 -15.49 -23.99 -21.02
N VAL A 33 -15.14 -23.60 -22.24
CA VAL A 33 -14.21 -22.48 -22.50
C VAL A 33 -14.79 -21.16 -21.98
N ALA A 34 -16.08 -20.88 -22.17
CA ALA A 34 -16.72 -19.69 -21.66
C ALA A 34 -16.70 -19.64 -20.12
N SER A 35 -17.03 -20.76 -19.48
CA SER A 35 -16.97 -20.93 -18.02
C SER A 35 -15.55 -20.72 -17.49
N LEU A 36 -14.54 -21.28 -18.16
CA LEU A 36 -13.14 -21.12 -17.77
C LEU A 36 -12.69 -19.66 -17.85
N LYS A 37 -13.05 -18.95 -18.91
CA LYS A 37 -12.77 -17.50 -19.06
C LYS A 37 -13.42 -16.68 -17.95
N GLN A 38 -14.67 -17.00 -17.59
CA GLN A 38 -15.35 -16.33 -16.48
C GLN A 38 -14.64 -16.59 -15.15
N SER A 39 -14.26 -17.85 -14.88
CA SER A 39 -13.52 -18.23 -13.68
C SER A 39 -12.18 -17.50 -13.57
N GLN A 40 -11.43 -17.42 -14.68
CA GLN A 40 -10.17 -16.67 -14.75
C GLN A 40 -10.37 -15.19 -14.41
N SER A 41 -11.40 -14.54 -14.97
CA SER A 41 -11.70 -13.14 -14.65
C SER A 41 -12.04 -12.92 -13.17
N VAL A 42 -12.75 -13.86 -12.54
CA VAL A 42 -13.04 -13.80 -11.09
C VAL A 42 -11.76 -13.95 -10.28
N LEU A 43 -10.87 -14.86 -10.68
CA LEU A 43 -9.59 -15.10 -10.01
C LEU A 43 -8.69 -13.86 -10.08
N GLU A 44 -8.56 -13.23 -11.25
CA GLU A 44 -7.78 -12.01 -11.43
C GLU A 44 -8.27 -10.86 -10.53
N LYS A 45 -9.60 -10.68 -10.42
CA LYS A 45 -10.19 -9.69 -9.52
C LYS A 45 -9.89 -10.00 -8.05
N SER A 46 -9.97 -11.27 -7.67
CA SER A 46 -9.63 -11.72 -6.32
C SER A 46 -8.15 -11.48 -6.00
N GLN A 47 -7.26 -11.78 -6.94
CA GLN A 47 -5.83 -11.56 -6.82
C GLN A 47 -5.53 -10.07 -6.64
N SER A 48 -6.05 -9.19 -7.51
CA SER A 48 -5.85 -7.74 -7.40
C SER A 48 -6.34 -7.20 -6.05
N LYS A 49 -7.49 -7.68 -5.56
CA LYS A 49 -8.00 -7.31 -4.23
C LYS A 49 -7.07 -7.77 -3.10
N CYS A 50 -6.46 -8.95 -3.25
CA CYS A 50 -5.48 -9.46 -2.29
C CYS A 50 -4.22 -8.59 -2.27
N GLU A 51 -3.68 -8.26 -3.45
CA GLU A 51 -2.50 -7.40 -3.60
C GLU A 51 -2.69 -6.04 -2.92
N VAL A 52 -3.84 -5.39 -3.15
CA VAL A 52 -4.19 -4.13 -2.49
C VAL A 52 -4.22 -4.27 -0.97
N ARG A 53 -4.88 -5.31 -0.45
CA ARG A 53 -4.96 -5.56 1.00
C ARG A 53 -3.60 -5.84 1.61
N LEU A 54 -2.76 -6.60 0.92
CA LEU A 54 -1.40 -6.88 1.36
C LEU A 54 -0.56 -5.59 1.42
N GLY A 55 -0.69 -4.70 0.42
CA GLY A 55 -0.05 -3.39 0.43
C GLY A 55 -0.50 -2.51 1.61
N GLN A 56 -1.80 -2.54 1.95
CA GLN A 56 -2.33 -1.83 3.13
C GLN A 56 -1.77 -2.39 4.44
N ILE A 57 -1.69 -3.72 4.58
CA ILE A 57 -1.09 -4.38 5.74
C ILE A 57 0.38 -3.99 5.86
N ALA A 58 1.16 -4.10 4.78
CA ALA A 58 2.57 -3.72 4.76
C ALA A 58 2.76 -2.24 5.18
N THR A 59 1.91 -1.35 4.68
CA THR A 59 1.91 0.07 5.08
C THR A 59 1.59 0.24 6.56
N THR A 60 0.62 -0.52 7.08
CA THR A 60 0.21 -0.45 8.49
C THR A 60 1.30 -0.98 9.41
N LEU A 61 1.94 -2.09 9.04
CA LEU A 61 3.09 -2.63 9.76
C LEU A 61 4.27 -1.66 9.77
N ASN A 62 4.60 -1.04 8.63
CA ASN A 62 5.65 -0.02 8.58
C ASN A 62 5.35 1.18 9.49
N ARG A 63 4.07 1.59 9.59
CA ARG A 63 3.65 2.64 10.53
C ARG A 63 3.75 2.21 12.00
N LEU A 64 3.54 0.92 12.29
CA LEU A 64 3.59 0.37 13.64
C LEU A 64 5.03 0.18 14.15
N GLU A 65 5.95 -0.21 13.26
CA GLU A 65 7.38 -0.37 13.55
C GLU A 65 8.09 0.97 13.78
N ARG A 66 7.61 2.04 13.12
CA ARG A 66 8.13 3.40 13.33
C ARG A 66 7.75 3.90 14.73
N THR A 67 8.73 4.46 15.45
CA THR A 67 8.49 5.22 16.68
C THR A 67 7.60 6.44 16.39
N GLN A 68 6.70 6.78 17.33
CA GLN A 68 5.81 7.93 17.15
C GLN A 68 6.62 9.20 16.84
N GLY A 69 6.26 9.89 15.75
CA GLY A 69 6.92 11.13 15.30
C GLY A 69 7.86 10.98 14.09
N GLN A 70 8.15 9.75 13.63
CA GLN A 70 9.02 9.52 12.46
C GLN A 70 8.27 9.63 11.13
N PHE A 71 8.36 10.80 10.50
CA PHE A 71 7.82 11.02 9.15
C PHE A 71 8.58 10.20 8.09
N PRO A 72 7.93 9.79 6.99
CA PRO A 72 8.62 9.13 5.86
C PRO A 72 9.77 9.96 5.28
N SER A 73 9.71 11.28 5.42
CA SER A 73 10.69 12.25 4.95
C SER A 73 11.67 12.72 6.03
N GLN A 74 11.79 12.02 7.17
CA GLN A 74 12.70 12.46 8.22
C GLN A 74 14.14 12.41 7.71
N THR A 75 14.80 13.56 7.72
CA THR A 75 16.20 13.69 7.30
C THR A 75 17.08 13.12 8.40
N GLU A 76 17.98 12.19 8.06
CA GLU A 76 19.00 11.72 9.00
C GLU A 76 19.98 12.87 9.29
N ALA A 77 20.31 13.06 10.58
CA ALA A 77 21.31 14.04 10.98
C ALA A 77 22.63 13.73 10.26
N ASN A 78 23.24 14.74 9.62
CA ASN A 78 24.50 14.56 8.91
C ASN A 78 25.55 14.05 9.92
N PRO A 79 26.13 12.85 9.75
CA PRO A 79 27.05 12.23 10.70
C PRO A 79 28.34 13.05 10.93
N ARG A 80 28.54 14.14 10.19
CA ARG A 80 29.57 15.13 10.50
C ARG A 80 29.23 16.02 11.71
N ASN A 81 28.07 15.91 12.36
CA ASN A 81 27.66 16.73 13.53
C ASN A 81 27.87 18.24 13.32
N HIS A 82 27.55 18.76 12.14
CA HIS A 82 27.39 20.20 11.97
C HIS A 82 25.97 20.54 12.42
N ASP A 83 25.67 20.36 13.72
CA ASP A 83 24.30 20.54 14.25
C ASP A 83 23.75 21.93 13.96
N GLN A 84 24.59 22.90 13.61
CA GLN A 84 24.20 24.21 13.13
C GLN A 84 25.29 24.68 12.18
N VAL A 85 24.97 24.87 10.90
CA VAL A 85 25.89 25.54 9.97
C VAL A 85 26.03 26.98 10.45
N GLN A 86 27.05 27.27 11.26
CA GLN A 86 27.33 28.62 11.73
C GLN A 86 27.70 29.48 10.53
N ALA A 87 26.80 30.40 10.16
CA ALA A 87 27.05 31.34 9.09
C ALA A 87 28.03 32.42 9.57
N ILE A 88 29.32 32.21 9.33
CA ILE A 88 30.36 33.19 9.63
C ILE A 88 30.36 34.26 8.54
N THR A 89 30.03 35.51 8.88
CA THR A 89 30.10 36.62 7.92
C THR A 89 31.43 37.36 8.07
N THR A 90 32.25 37.36 7.02
CA THR A 90 33.53 38.08 7.01
C THR A 90 33.38 39.38 6.21
N LEU A 91 33.68 40.53 6.82
CA LEU A 91 33.65 41.83 6.16
C LEU A 91 34.81 41.97 5.15
N ARG A 92 34.72 42.93 4.21
CA ARG A 92 35.82 43.23 3.27
C ARG A 92 37.14 43.61 3.96
N SER A 93 37.07 44.06 5.20
CA SER A 93 38.24 44.33 6.06
C SER A 93 38.89 43.07 6.65
N GLY A 94 38.33 41.88 6.40
CA GLY A 94 38.78 40.61 6.99
C GLY A 94 38.27 40.36 8.40
N LYS A 95 37.53 41.31 9.00
CA LYS A 95 36.93 41.11 10.32
C LYS A 95 35.81 40.08 10.25
N VAL A 96 35.94 39.03 11.06
CA VAL A 96 34.92 37.99 11.23
C VAL A 96 33.85 38.49 12.21
N ILE A 97 32.59 38.41 11.81
CA ILE A 97 31.43 38.69 12.66
C ILE A 97 30.66 37.38 12.89
N ASP A 98 30.54 37.01 14.16
CA ASP A 98 29.64 35.95 14.63
C ASP A 98 28.21 36.49 14.60
N ASN A 99 27.50 36.16 13.52
CA ASN A 99 26.06 36.35 13.48
C ASN A 99 25.46 35.21 14.28
N LYS A 100 24.94 35.50 15.48
CA LYS A 100 24.23 34.58 16.40
C LYS A 100 22.97 33.95 15.79
N ILE A 101 23.08 33.35 14.60
CA ILE A 101 22.00 32.72 13.86
C ILE A 101 22.16 31.22 14.10
N GLY A 102 21.61 30.80 15.23
CA GLY A 102 21.74 29.45 15.78
C GLY A 102 21.72 29.54 17.30
N ASN A 103 20.67 28.98 17.91
CA ASN A 103 20.29 29.03 19.34
C ASN A 103 19.35 30.16 19.73
N SER A 104 18.10 30.10 19.27
CA SER A 104 17.00 30.44 20.17
C SER A 104 16.67 29.14 20.91
N GLU A 105 17.22 29.01 22.11
CA GLU A 105 16.79 28.01 23.09
C GLU A 105 15.28 28.18 23.27
N ILE A 106 14.50 27.24 22.75
CA ILE A 106 13.08 27.13 23.05
C ILE A 106 13.05 26.63 24.50
N THR A 107 13.16 27.54 25.44
CA THR A 107 12.88 27.25 26.84
C THR A 107 11.37 27.18 26.93
N ASP A 108 10.82 25.97 27.03
CA ASP A 108 9.45 25.75 27.48
C ASP A 108 9.36 26.30 28.91
N LYS A 109 9.01 27.57 29.03
CA LYS A 109 8.64 28.19 30.29
C LYS A 109 7.21 27.79 30.56
N GLU A 110 7.04 26.80 31.42
CA GLU A 110 5.78 26.55 32.10
C GLU A 110 5.32 27.85 32.78
N GLU A 111 4.11 28.27 32.45
CA GLU A 111 3.44 29.44 33.02
C GLU A 111 3.08 29.14 34.47
N ASP A 112 3.81 29.73 35.42
CA ASP A 112 3.37 29.89 36.80
C ASP A 112 3.30 31.40 37.09
N GLU A 113 2.20 32.04 36.67
CA GLU A 113 1.88 33.42 37.02
C GLU A 113 1.35 33.48 38.47
N VAL A 114 2.28 33.60 39.43
CA VAL A 114 1.96 34.07 40.79
C VAL A 114 1.97 35.60 40.76
N MET A 115 0.81 36.19 40.48
CA MET A 115 0.58 37.64 40.57
C MET A 115 0.60 38.07 42.05
N THR A 116 1.77 38.53 42.52
CA THR A 116 1.91 39.32 43.74
C THR A 116 2.09 40.79 43.38
N GLU A 117 0.99 41.54 43.32
CA GLU A 117 1.07 43.00 43.29
C GLU A 117 0.69 43.55 44.67
N SER A 118 1.74 43.99 45.38
CA SER A 118 1.65 44.77 46.60
C SER A 118 1.03 46.13 46.30
N ARG A 119 -0.08 46.47 46.97
CA ARG A 119 -0.55 47.86 47.04
C ARG A 119 -0.44 48.36 48.48
N HIS A 120 0.59 49.19 48.64
CA HIS A 120 0.80 50.22 49.66
C HIS A 120 -0.50 50.71 50.32
N GLN A 121 -0.50 50.89 51.65
CA GLN A 121 -0.52 52.21 52.30
C GLN A 121 -0.51 52.02 53.82
N LEU A 122 0.47 52.66 54.45
CA LEU A 122 0.44 53.02 55.86
C LEU A 122 -0.78 53.90 56.13
N ASP A 123 -1.48 53.69 57.24
CA ASP A 123 -1.87 54.81 58.08
C ASP A 123 -1.98 54.39 59.55
N LYS A 124 -1.82 55.40 60.39
CA LYS A 124 -1.42 55.45 61.81
C LYS A 124 -2.27 54.71 62.83
#